data_AF-A0A921FN88-F1
#
_entry.id   AF-A0A921FN88-F1
#
_cell.length_a   1.000
_cell.length_b   1.000
_cell.length_c   1.000
_cell.angle_alpha   90.00
_cell.angle_beta   90.00
_cell.angle_gamma   90.00
#
_symmetry.space_group_name_H-M   'P 1'
#
loop_
_entity.id
_entity.type
_entity.pdbx_description
1 polymer ?
#
loop_
_entity_poly.entity_id
_entity_poly.type
_entity_poly.pdbx_seq_one_letter_code
_entity_poly.pdbx_strand_id
1 'polypeptide(L)'
;YETVPELTDNTDLKTRIEALRLAAAQVMGLGDVADESYPKMTLVAAPRAGGAISTRSFIPHRVHESIGVLAAVTVATAVLLQGSVAAQLGTPGTGKQQSLGIEHPSGIFEALVDLDDDGTVVASGNTRTARLISRGEVYVPARIWDPSAPNTF
;
A
#
# COMPACT_ATOMS: atom_id res chain seq x y z
N TYR A 1 -9.79 -15.26 2.54
CA TYR A 1 -8.52 -15.66 3.17
C TYR A 1 -8.69 -15.43 4.66
N GLU A 2 -7.89 -14.62 5.32
CA GLU A 2 -8.01 -14.29 6.75
C GLU A 2 -8.68 -12.93 6.94
N THR A 3 -9.28 -12.70 8.10
CA THR A 3 -9.85 -11.44 8.56
C THR A 3 -8.76 -10.52 9.13
N VAL A 4 -9.09 -9.23 9.30
CA VAL A 4 -8.16 -8.24 9.90
C VAL A 4 -7.76 -8.62 11.33
N PRO A 5 -8.68 -9.04 12.23
CA PRO A 5 -8.31 -9.45 13.58
C PRO A 5 -7.41 -10.68 13.60
N GLU A 6 -7.71 -11.71 12.79
CA GLU A 6 -6.90 -12.94 12.72
C GLU A 6 -5.43 -12.67 12.41
N LEU A 7 -5.13 -11.67 11.57
CA LEU A 7 -3.77 -11.30 11.21
C LEU A 7 -3.15 -10.27 12.18
N THR A 8 -3.96 -9.31 12.67
CA THR A 8 -3.49 -8.26 13.58
C THR A 8 -3.16 -8.81 14.96
N ASP A 9 -3.87 -9.85 15.41
CA ASP A 9 -3.68 -10.46 16.72
C ASP A 9 -2.65 -11.61 16.68
N ASN A 10 -2.21 -12.02 15.49
CA ASN A 10 -1.18 -13.04 15.31
C ASN A 10 0.22 -12.47 15.57
N THR A 11 0.71 -12.63 16.80
CA THR A 11 2.01 -12.12 17.25
C THR A 11 3.19 -12.77 16.53
N ASP A 12 3.14 -14.07 16.27
CA ASP A 12 4.21 -14.79 15.57
C ASP A 12 4.36 -14.30 14.13
N LEU A 13 3.23 -14.11 13.44
CA LEU A 13 3.21 -13.55 12.09
C LEU A 13 3.78 -12.14 12.06
N LYS A 14 3.33 -11.26 12.97
CA LYS A 14 3.84 -9.88 13.04
C LYS A 14 5.33 -9.83 13.29
N THR A 15 5.85 -10.69 14.16
CA THR A 15 7.29 -10.77 14.46
C THR A 15 8.09 -11.13 13.20
N ARG A 16 7.60 -12.11 12.43
CA ARG A 16 8.24 -12.53 11.16
C ARG A 16 8.18 -11.43 10.10
N ILE A 17 7.03 -10.79 9.94
CA ILE A 17 6.84 -9.70 8.98
C ILE A 17 7.74 -8.52 9.31
N GLU A 18 7.86 -8.17 10.59
CA GLU A 18 8.73 -7.07 11.03
C GLU A 18 10.20 -7.36 10.76
N ALA A 19 10.66 -8.58 11.06
CA ALA A 19 12.03 -8.99 10.73
C ALA A 19 12.30 -8.88 9.22
N LEU A 20 11.35 -9.29 8.37
CA LEU A 20 11.44 -9.14 6.93
C LEU A 20 11.42 -7.67 6.49
N ARG A 21 10.60 -6.83 7.13
CA ARG A 21 10.49 -5.39 6.84
C ARG A 21 11.83 -4.68 7.06
N LEU A 22 12.45 -4.92 8.22
CA LEU A 22 13.75 -4.33 8.57
C LEU A 22 14.86 -4.80 7.61
N ALA A 23 14.89 -6.09 7.28
CA ALA A 23 15.85 -6.62 6.32
C ALA A 23 15.64 -6.05 4.91
N ALA A 24 14.39 -5.97 4.44
CA ALA A 24 14.06 -5.39 3.15
C ALA A 24 14.44 -3.90 3.06
N ALA A 25 14.19 -3.13 4.12
CA ALA A 25 14.52 -1.71 4.16
C ALA A 25 16.02 -1.44 3.94
N GLN A 26 16.89 -2.28 4.50
CA GLN A 26 18.34 -2.19 4.27
C GLN A 26 18.69 -2.41 2.78
N VAL A 27 18.12 -3.46 2.17
CA VAL A 27 18.36 -3.79 0.75
C VAL A 27 17.76 -2.72 -0.18
N MET A 28 16.67 -2.07 0.23
CA MET A 28 16.04 -0.96 -0.49
C MET A 28 16.76 0.39 -0.31
N GLY A 29 17.76 0.47 0.56
CA GLY A 29 18.48 1.72 0.84
C GLY A 29 17.68 2.74 1.67
N LEU A 30 16.70 2.28 2.45
CA LEU A 30 15.82 3.12 3.28
C LEU A 30 16.41 3.43 4.67
N GLY A 31 17.51 2.78 5.06
CA GLY A 31 18.14 2.97 6.36
C GLY A 31 17.39 2.30 7.50
N ASP A 32 17.51 2.86 8.71
CA ASP A 32 16.74 2.42 9.87
C ASP A 32 15.30 2.93 9.79
N VAL A 33 14.36 1.99 9.78
CA VAL A 33 12.94 2.25 9.62
C VAL A 33 12.13 1.73 10.81
N ALA A 34 12.77 1.45 11.96
CA ALA A 34 12.12 0.88 13.13
C ALA A 34 10.85 1.66 13.55
N ASP A 35 10.95 2.99 13.61
CA ASP A 35 9.86 3.90 13.96
C ASP A 35 9.15 4.52 12.74
N GLU A 36 9.51 4.06 11.53
CA GLU A 36 8.96 4.59 10.29
C GLU A 36 7.75 3.79 9.80
N SER A 37 6.83 4.49 9.13
CA SER A 37 5.63 3.85 8.62
C SER A 37 5.87 3.03 7.35
N TYR A 38 7.07 3.04 6.78
CA TYR A 38 7.45 2.38 5.52
C TYR A 38 8.67 1.45 5.71
N PRO A 39 8.93 0.52 4.79
CA PRO A 39 8.07 0.08 3.69
C PRO A 39 6.82 -0.66 4.22
N LYS A 40 5.76 -0.68 3.41
CA LYS A 40 4.56 -1.47 3.73
C LYS A 40 4.81 -2.94 3.37
N MET A 41 4.33 -3.86 4.18
CA MET A 41 4.48 -5.30 3.92
C MET A 41 3.16 -5.86 3.42
N THR A 42 3.09 -6.26 2.14
CA THR A 42 1.86 -6.78 1.54
C THR A 42 1.98 -8.27 1.27
N LEU A 43 1.21 -9.07 2.00
CA LEU A 43 1.04 -10.48 1.73
C LEU A 43 0.08 -10.65 0.55
N VAL A 44 0.38 -11.58 -0.34
CA VAL A 44 -0.38 -11.83 -1.58
C VAL A 44 -0.81 -13.29 -1.71
N ALA A 45 -1.96 -13.50 -2.34
CA ALA A 45 -2.50 -14.82 -2.69
C ALA A 45 -3.29 -14.71 -4.01
N ALA A 46 -3.63 -15.86 -4.61
CA ALA A 46 -4.54 -15.90 -5.75
C ALA A 46 -5.87 -15.17 -5.44
N PRO A 47 -6.55 -14.55 -6.43
CA PRO A 47 -7.82 -13.88 -6.19
C PRO A 47 -8.95 -14.88 -5.86
N ARG A 48 -9.98 -14.44 -5.12
CA ARG A 48 -11.19 -15.24 -4.79
C ARG A 48 -12.51 -14.56 -5.10
N ALA A 49 -12.50 -13.26 -5.36
CA ALA A 49 -13.67 -12.40 -5.54
C ALA A 49 -13.72 -11.78 -6.95
N GLY A 50 -12.96 -12.33 -7.90
CA GLY A 50 -12.93 -11.87 -9.29
C GLY A 50 -11.97 -10.70 -9.53
N GLY A 51 -11.14 -10.34 -8.55
CA GLY A 51 -10.03 -9.41 -8.77
C GLY A 51 -8.84 -10.06 -9.49
N ALA A 52 -7.78 -9.27 -9.68
CA ALA A 52 -6.50 -9.70 -10.22
C ALA A 52 -5.67 -10.46 -9.17
N ILE A 53 -5.71 -10.05 -7.91
CA ILE A 53 -4.91 -10.66 -6.83
C ILE A 53 -5.52 -10.34 -5.46
N SER A 54 -5.32 -11.22 -4.48
CA SER A 54 -5.76 -11.00 -3.10
C SER A 54 -4.63 -10.53 -2.20
N THR A 55 -4.90 -9.52 -1.35
CA THR A 55 -3.87 -8.86 -0.55
C THR A 55 -4.24 -8.70 0.92
N ARG A 56 -3.22 -8.69 1.77
CA ARG A 56 -3.28 -8.24 3.18
C ARG A 56 -2.07 -7.35 3.43
N SER A 57 -2.29 -6.05 3.56
CA SER A 57 -1.22 -5.05 3.69
C SER A 57 -1.05 -4.60 5.14
N PHE A 58 0.16 -4.77 5.67
CA PHE A 58 0.55 -4.32 7.00
C PHE A 58 1.12 -2.90 6.94
N ILE A 59 0.68 -2.04 7.88
CA ILE A 59 0.97 -0.60 7.90
C ILE A 59 1.54 -0.05 9.23
N PRO A 60 2.77 -0.41 9.64
CA PRO A 60 3.45 -1.68 9.41
C PRO A 60 3.09 -2.74 10.47
N HIS A 61 2.50 -2.32 11.60
CA HIS A 61 2.23 -3.24 12.75
C HIS A 61 0.79 -3.75 12.83
N ARG A 62 -0.08 -3.28 11.94
CA ARG A 62 -1.51 -3.64 11.88
C ARG A 62 -1.88 -3.90 10.43
N VAL A 63 -2.85 -4.77 10.20
CA VAL A 63 -3.39 -4.97 8.85
C VAL A 63 -4.33 -3.84 8.51
N HIS A 64 -4.19 -3.31 7.30
CA HIS A 64 -5.08 -2.31 6.73
C HIS A 64 -6.46 -2.92 6.49
N GLU A 65 -7.54 -2.24 6.90
CA GLU A 65 -8.92 -2.75 6.72
C GLU A 65 -9.32 -2.88 5.24
N SER A 66 -8.78 -1.98 4.41
CA SER A 66 -8.74 -2.11 2.95
C SER A 66 -7.30 -2.27 2.41
N ILE A 67 -6.86 -1.37 1.55
CA ILE A 67 -5.50 -1.24 1.07
C ILE A 67 -5.20 0.25 0.80
N GLY A 68 -3.97 0.68 1.08
CA GLY A 68 -3.53 2.03 0.73
C GLY A 68 -3.43 2.22 -0.78
N VAL A 69 -3.75 3.42 -1.27
CA VAL A 69 -3.75 3.76 -2.71
C VAL A 69 -2.44 3.34 -3.40
N LEU A 70 -1.31 3.80 -2.86
CA LEU A 70 -0.01 3.51 -3.43
C LEU A 70 0.38 2.03 -3.26
N ALA A 71 -0.04 1.38 -2.17
CA ALA A 71 0.21 -0.04 -1.97
C ALA A 71 -0.51 -0.89 -3.02
N ALA A 72 -1.74 -0.53 -3.39
CA ALA A 72 -2.45 -1.22 -4.46
C ALA A 72 -1.80 -1.02 -5.83
N VAL A 73 -1.34 0.21 -6.13
CA VAL A 73 -0.57 0.47 -7.36
C VAL A 73 0.72 -0.37 -7.36
N THR A 74 1.46 -0.42 -6.25
CA THR A 74 2.66 -1.26 -6.14
C THR A 74 2.36 -2.74 -6.39
N VAL A 75 1.25 -3.26 -5.86
CA VAL A 75 0.82 -4.65 -6.11
C VAL A 75 0.44 -4.85 -7.57
N ALA A 76 -0.31 -3.92 -8.17
CA ALA A 76 -0.68 -3.97 -9.58
C ALA A 76 0.56 -3.99 -10.49
N THR A 77 1.53 -3.11 -10.23
CA THR A 77 2.83 -3.13 -10.91
C THR A 77 3.57 -4.45 -10.70
N ALA A 78 3.54 -5.01 -9.48
CA ALA A 78 4.18 -6.29 -9.19
C ALA A 78 3.52 -7.46 -9.94
N VAL A 79 2.19 -7.47 -10.11
CA VAL A 79 1.49 -8.49 -10.92
C VAL A 79 2.00 -8.50 -12.37
N LEU A 80 2.37 -7.34 -12.90
CA LEU A 80 2.88 -7.19 -14.28
C LEU A 80 4.39 -7.40 -14.39
N LEU A 81 5.11 -7.37 -13.26
CA LEU A 81 6.55 -7.59 -13.24
C LEU A 81 6.88 -9.08 -13.28
N GLN A 82 7.32 -9.56 -14.45
CA GLN A 82 7.72 -10.95 -14.63
C GLN A 82 8.77 -11.38 -13.59
N GLY A 83 8.55 -12.55 -12.98
CA GLY A 83 9.43 -13.11 -11.95
C GLY A 83 9.12 -12.64 -10.52
N SER A 84 8.24 -11.65 -10.34
CA SER A 84 7.78 -11.28 -8.99
C SER A 84 6.91 -12.38 -8.36
N VAL A 85 6.78 -12.36 -7.04
CA VAL A 85 5.85 -13.25 -6.32
C VAL A 85 4.40 -12.97 -6.72
N ALA A 86 4.05 -11.71 -6.98
CA ALA A 86 2.70 -11.32 -7.39
C ALA A 86 2.35 -11.82 -8.80
N ALA A 87 3.31 -11.84 -9.73
CA ALA A 87 3.11 -12.35 -11.08
C ALA A 87 2.82 -13.86 -11.13
N GLN A 88 3.24 -14.62 -10.10
CA GLN A 88 2.98 -16.06 -10.00
C GLN A 88 1.56 -16.38 -9.50
N LEU A 89 0.91 -15.42 -8.83
CA LEU A 89 -0.35 -15.62 -8.13
C LEU A 89 -1.50 -14.79 -8.71
N GLY A 90 -1.17 -13.64 -9.30
CA GLY A 90 -2.12 -12.71 -9.85
C GLY A 90 -2.45 -12.98 -11.32
N THR A 91 -3.60 -12.49 -11.74
CA THR A 91 -4.08 -12.53 -13.12
C THR A 91 -3.96 -11.13 -13.71
N PRO A 92 -3.02 -10.88 -14.64
CA PRO A 92 -2.91 -9.57 -15.29
C PRO A 92 -4.11 -9.30 -16.21
N GLY A 93 -4.31 -8.02 -16.54
CA GLY A 93 -5.28 -7.60 -17.55
C GLY A 93 -4.75 -7.83 -18.96
N THR A 94 -5.51 -7.39 -19.95
CA THR A 94 -5.11 -7.43 -21.37
C THR A 94 -4.90 -6.02 -21.91
N GLY A 95 -4.00 -5.89 -22.89
CA GLY A 95 -3.67 -4.61 -23.51
C GLY A 95 -2.73 -3.73 -22.69
N LYS A 96 -2.47 -2.52 -23.21
CA LYS A 96 -1.54 -1.55 -22.61
C LYS A 96 -2.13 -0.77 -21.46
N GLN A 97 -3.44 -0.52 -21.46
CA GLN A 97 -4.13 0.14 -20.36
C GLN A 97 -4.89 -0.91 -19.58
N GLN A 98 -4.51 -1.12 -18.32
CA GLN A 98 -5.08 -2.18 -17.50
C GLN A 98 -5.73 -1.62 -16.25
N SER A 99 -6.88 -2.18 -15.90
CA SER A 99 -7.52 -2.02 -14.59
C SER A 99 -7.37 -3.33 -13.84
N LEU A 100 -6.61 -3.31 -12.75
CA LEU A 100 -6.35 -4.47 -11.92
C LEU A 100 -7.10 -4.32 -10.59
N GLY A 101 -8.09 -5.19 -10.39
CA GLY A 101 -8.84 -5.26 -9.14
C GLY A 101 -8.00 -5.89 -8.03
N ILE A 102 -7.55 -5.09 -7.07
CA ILE A 102 -6.76 -5.55 -5.94
C ILE A 102 -7.70 -5.89 -4.78
N GLU A 103 -7.92 -7.17 -4.52
CA GLU A 103 -8.78 -7.60 -3.42
C GLU A 103 -8.09 -7.32 -2.08
N HIS A 104 -8.88 -6.81 -1.14
CA HIS A 104 -8.48 -6.48 0.22
C HIS A 104 -9.59 -6.92 1.20
N PRO A 105 -9.41 -6.83 2.53
CA PRO A 105 -10.37 -7.42 3.48
C PRO A 105 -11.82 -6.94 3.30
N SER A 106 -12.01 -5.66 2.98
CA SER A 106 -13.34 -5.05 2.78
C SER A 106 -13.87 -5.00 1.33
N GLY A 107 -13.17 -5.58 0.33
CA GLY A 107 -13.64 -5.52 -1.06
C GLY A 107 -12.53 -5.53 -2.11
N ILE A 108 -12.74 -4.80 -3.19
CA ILE A 108 -11.81 -4.69 -4.32
C ILE A 108 -11.51 -3.21 -4.56
N PHE A 109 -10.23 -2.92 -4.77
CA PHE A 109 -9.78 -1.61 -5.18
C PHE A 109 -9.12 -1.67 -6.56
N GLU A 110 -9.65 -0.89 -7.51
CA GLU A 110 -9.13 -0.82 -8.88
C GLU A 110 -7.89 0.07 -8.96
N ALA A 111 -6.77 -0.53 -9.39
CA ALA A 111 -5.56 0.16 -9.76
C ALA A 111 -5.44 0.23 -11.29
N LEU A 112 -5.28 1.44 -11.82
CA LEU A 112 -5.07 1.68 -13.24
C LEU A 112 -3.57 1.73 -13.52
N VAL A 113 -3.12 1.08 -14.58
CA VAL A 113 -1.73 1.09 -15.03
C VAL A 113 -1.66 1.17 -16.54
N ASP A 114 -0.76 2.01 -17.04
CA ASP A 114 -0.44 2.11 -18.46
C ASP A 114 0.95 1.54 -18.72
N LEU A 115 1.04 0.72 -19.77
CA LEU A 115 2.26 0.05 -20.22
C LEU A 115 2.75 0.67 -21.54
N ASP A 116 4.08 0.74 -21.69
CA ASP A 116 4.69 0.98 -23.00
C ASP A 116 4.71 -0.28 -23.89
N ASP A 117 5.39 -0.21 -25.03
CA ASP A 117 5.55 -1.34 -25.96
C ASP A 117 6.37 -2.51 -25.39
N ASP A 118 7.25 -2.22 -24.42
CA ASP A 118 8.11 -3.21 -23.76
C ASP A 118 7.44 -3.82 -22.52
N GLY A 119 6.22 -3.40 -22.19
CA GLY A 119 5.47 -3.87 -21.02
C GLY A 119 5.90 -3.20 -19.71
N THR A 120 6.66 -2.10 -19.77
CA THR A 120 7.06 -1.32 -18.59
C THR A 120 5.92 -0.41 -18.17
N VAL A 121 5.66 -0.31 -16.86
CA VAL A 121 4.67 0.62 -16.32
C VAL A 121 5.17 2.06 -16.47
N VAL A 122 4.48 2.86 -17.28
CA VAL A 122 4.81 4.28 -17.54
C VAL A 122 3.85 5.26 -16.87
N ALA A 123 2.64 4.81 -16.52
CA ALA A 123 1.72 5.59 -15.69
C ALA A 123 0.92 4.67 -14.77
N SER A 124 0.43 5.25 -13.67
CA SER A 124 -0.50 4.58 -12.77
C SER A 124 -1.51 5.56 -12.20
N GLY A 125 -2.69 5.06 -11.86
CA GLY A 125 -3.80 5.87 -11.42
C GLY A 125 -4.82 5.09 -10.62
N ASN A 126 -5.82 5.83 -10.13
CA ASN A 126 -6.97 5.27 -9.46
C ASN A 126 -8.12 6.27 -9.47
N THR A 127 -9.33 5.74 -9.41
CA THR A 127 -10.55 6.55 -9.29
C THR A 127 -10.85 6.80 -7.82
N ARG A 128 -10.95 8.08 -7.44
CA ARG A 128 -11.30 8.53 -6.08
C ARG A 128 -12.35 9.63 -6.13
N THR A 129 -13.03 9.81 -5.00
CA THR A 129 -13.98 10.89 -4.77
C THR A 129 -13.47 11.81 -3.68
N ALA A 130 -13.85 13.09 -3.75
CA ALA A 130 -13.53 14.07 -2.72
C ALA A 130 -14.78 14.92 -2.43
N ARG A 131 -14.94 15.36 -1.18
CA ARG A 131 -16.02 16.27 -0.75
C ARG A 131 -15.46 17.27 0.23
N LEU A 132 -15.72 18.57 0.01
CA LEU A 132 -15.41 19.60 0.99
C LEU A 132 -16.24 19.37 2.26
N ILE A 133 -15.58 19.17 3.41
CA ILE A 133 -16.25 18.96 4.69
C ILE A 133 -16.35 20.26 5.50
N SER A 134 -15.28 21.05 5.53
CA SER A 134 -15.22 22.31 6.26
C SER A 134 -14.30 23.31 5.55
N ARG A 135 -14.61 24.60 5.72
CA ARG A 135 -13.77 25.73 5.30
C ARG A 135 -13.85 26.79 6.38
N GLY A 136 -12.70 27.22 6.89
CA GLY A 136 -12.63 28.21 7.96
C GLY A 136 -11.20 28.39 8.43
N GLU A 137 -11.06 28.85 9.67
CA GLU A 137 -9.78 29.12 10.32
C GLU A 137 -9.53 28.13 11.46
N VAL A 138 -8.29 27.65 11.60
CA VAL A 138 -7.86 26.82 12.72
C VAL A 138 -7.02 27.68 13.66
N TYR A 139 -7.47 27.82 14.91
CA TYR A 139 -6.75 28.55 15.94
C TYR A 139 -5.95 27.57 16.80
N VAL A 140 -4.65 27.82 16.97
CA VAL A 140 -3.75 27.04 17.81
C VAL A 140 -3.29 27.92 18.99
N PRO A 141 -3.27 27.42 20.23
CA PRO A 141 -2.79 28.21 21.36
C PRO A 141 -1.32 28.64 21.18
N ALA A 142 -1.04 29.94 21.35
CA ALA A 142 0.32 30.50 21.18
C ALA A 142 1.38 29.83 22.07
N ARG A 143 0.98 29.31 23.25
CA ARG A 143 1.88 28.56 24.14
C ARG A 143 2.38 27.23 23.55
N ILE A 144 1.68 26.68 22.56
CA ILE A 144 2.03 25.43 21.87
C ILE A 144 2.82 25.75 20.60
N TRP A 145 2.41 26.77 19.86
CA TRP A 145 3.09 27.24 18.66
C TRP A 145 3.04 28.76 18.58
N ASP A 146 4.21 29.39 18.71
CA ASP A 146 4.40 30.82 18.53
C ASP A 146 5.04 31.08 17.16
N PRO A 147 4.27 31.53 16.16
CA PRO A 147 4.79 31.81 14.82
C PRO A 147 5.73 33.03 14.79
N SER A 148 5.84 33.79 15.88
CA SER A 148 6.78 34.90 16.02
C SER A 148 8.13 34.50 16.63
N ALA A 149 8.23 33.28 17.19
CA ALA A 149 9.49 32.76 17.69
C ALA A 149 10.46 32.50 16.53
N PRO A 150 11.76 32.79 16.68
CA PRO A 150 12.75 32.49 15.65
C PRO A 150 12.76 30.98 15.39
N ASN A 151 12.67 30.58 14.11
CA ASN A 151 12.74 29.18 13.71
C ASN A 151 14.08 28.59 14.15
N THR A 152 14.06 27.74 15.18
CA THR A 152 15.15 26.81 15.48
C THR A 152 14.92 25.55 14.64
N PHE A 153 15.55 25.50 13.47
CA PHE A 153 15.80 24.25 12.74
C PHE A 153 17.11 23.63 13.22
#